data_AF-A0A958RKQ7-F1
#
_entry.id   AF-A0A958RKQ7-F1
#
_cell.length_a   1.000
_cell.length_b   1.000
_cell.length_c   1.000
_cell.angle_alpha   90.00
_cell.angle_beta   90.00
_cell.angle_gamma   90.00
#
_symmetry.space_group_name_H-M   'P 1'
#
loop_
_entity.id
_entity.type
_entity.pdbx_description
1 polymer ?
#
loop_
_entity_poly.entity_id
_entity_poly.type
_entity_poly.pdbx_seq_one_letter_code
_entity_poly.pdbx_strand_id
1 'polypeptide(L)'
;MCIEMRWTLIFVLVLLVGCSGEEKLQSESAENEIDLFSLLPSLPTCKGVKSMEKFVGGCSLINDSFERNQIKGGGSTHWYAAVRDDGEEGIEASVTIEDSADVGVVADGRKAVLFMSPDDQLAHDTYLISEPMNLNAFHHLVFVASYLPVNLESKVTLAISKRDTPEGLRIEICPHDPTTCGLGTTPVPVALQSTTAWETIWEEKTEFGTGIELGQHVARDWVTREVQIPVSRFETYKSAAIFRLSVSMDSGYIGDDPSAGIEDAFLLDNIRVFGLKSVNSLEEAAGAATRYAGSQGN
;
A
#
# COMPACT_ATOMS: atom_id res chain seq x y z
N MET A 1 71.57 5.98 -3.58
CA MET A 1 70.74 6.80 -4.48
C MET A 1 69.51 7.24 -3.71
N CYS A 2 69.57 8.44 -3.15
CA CYS A 2 68.45 9.26 -2.68
C CYS A 2 68.54 10.59 -3.46
N ILE A 3 67.53 11.47 -3.33
CA ILE A 3 67.37 12.84 -3.90
C ILE A 3 66.34 12.83 -5.06
N GLU A 4 65.28 13.62 -5.14
CA GLU A 4 64.80 14.78 -4.34
C GLU A 4 63.33 15.08 -4.67
N MET A 5 62.66 15.73 -3.70
CA MET A 5 61.48 16.59 -3.86
C MET A 5 61.69 17.70 -4.90
N ARG A 6 60.62 18.19 -5.53
CA ARG A 6 60.34 19.64 -5.60
C ARG A 6 58.93 19.98 -6.07
N TRP A 7 58.36 20.89 -5.29
CA TRP A 7 57.15 21.65 -5.50
C TRP A 7 57.38 22.78 -6.51
N THR A 8 56.37 23.18 -7.28
CA THR A 8 56.22 24.59 -7.70
C THR A 8 54.75 24.97 -7.84
N LEU A 9 54.40 26.08 -7.20
CA LEU A 9 53.09 26.70 -7.07
C LEU A 9 53.26 28.16 -7.50
N ILE A 10 52.54 28.63 -8.54
CA ILE A 10 52.39 30.06 -8.95
C ILE A 10 51.01 30.16 -9.64
N PHE A 11 49.93 30.80 -9.20
CA PHE A 11 49.56 32.14 -8.67
C PHE A 11 49.32 33.26 -9.72
N VAL A 12 48.14 33.93 -9.56
CA VAL A 12 47.68 35.26 -10.06
C VAL A 12 47.08 35.28 -11.49
N LEU A 13 45.78 35.51 -11.77
CA LEU A 13 44.72 36.49 -11.35
C LEU A 13 44.68 37.78 -12.22
N VAL A 14 43.45 38.32 -12.39
CA VAL A 14 42.99 39.64 -12.91
C VAL A 14 42.37 39.58 -14.32
N LEU A 15 41.04 39.45 -14.46
CA LEU A 15 39.93 40.43 -14.38
C LEU A 15 39.87 41.44 -15.54
N LEU A 16 38.69 41.54 -16.17
CA LEU A 16 37.93 42.74 -16.58
C LEU A 16 36.66 42.25 -17.34
N VAL A 17 35.48 42.20 -16.69
CA VAL A 17 34.45 43.25 -16.57
C VAL A 17 33.79 43.63 -17.89
N GLY A 18 32.48 43.36 -17.97
CA GLY A 18 31.55 43.92 -18.96
C GLY A 18 30.10 43.72 -18.52
N CYS A 19 29.55 44.71 -17.80
CA CYS A 19 28.17 44.80 -17.33
C CYS A 19 27.14 44.85 -18.47
N SER A 20 25.93 44.30 -18.25
CA SER A 20 24.67 45.06 -18.16
C SER A 20 23.45 44.13 -18.26
N GLY A 21 22.42 44.40 -17.45
CA GLY A 21 21.07 43.84 -17.62
C GLY A 21 20.50 43.10 -16.41
N GLU A 22 20.38 43.76 -15.26
CA GLU A 22 19.48 43.30 -14.20
C GLU A 22 18.04 43.69 -14.57
N GLU A 23 17.25 42.75 -15.09
CA GLU A 23 15.80 42.80 -14.98
C GLU A 23 15.40 42.10 -13.69
N LYS A 24 14.90 42.89 -12.74
CA LYS A 24 14.19 42.38 -11.56
C LYS A 24 12.86 41.77 -12.00
N LEU A 25 12.84 40.46 -12.17
CA LEU A 25 11.62 39.67 -12.04
C LEU A 25 11.49 39.23 -10.57
N GLN A 26 10.80 40.07 -9.79
CA GLN A 26 10.15 39.61 -8.56
C GLN A 26 9.02 38.67 -8.98
N SER A 27 9.35 37.40 -9.09
CA SER A 27 8.39 36.30 -9.03
C SER A 27 8.11 36.03 -7.55
N GLU A 28 7.15 36.75 -6.97
CA GLU A 28 6.40 36.24 -5.81
C GLU A 28 5.54 35.07 -6.31
N SER A 29 6.19 33.91 -6.50
CA SER A 29 5.52 32.63 -6.39
C SER A 29 5.40 32.36 -4.90
N ALA A 30 4.32 32.86 -4.31
CA ALA A 30 3.80 32.23 -3.11
C ALA A 30 3.41 30.80 -3.51
N GLU A 31 4.38 29.89 -3.42
CA GLU A 31 4.08 28.49 -3.26
C GLU A 31 3.22 28.41 -2.00
N ASN A 32 1.91 28.37 -2.21
CA ASN A 32 0.99 27.82 -1.22
C ASN A 32 1.47 26.37 -1.01
N GLU A 33 2.40 26.17 -0.07
CA GLU A 33 2.52 24.91 0.64
C GLU A 33 1.15 24.66 1.25
N ILE A 34 0.33 23.95 0.50
CA ILE A 34 -0.84 23.30 1.04
C ILE A 34 -0.26 22.23 1.95
N ASP A 35 -0.16 22.56 3.24
CA ASP A 35 0.15 21.61 4.28
C ASP A 35 -0.88 20.47 4.15
N LEU A 36 -0.44 19.31 3.68
CA LEU A 36 -1.31 18.15 3.45
C LEU A 36 -2.08 17.79 4.73
N PHE A 37 -1.51 18.11 5.91
CA PHE A 37 -2.16 17.93 7.21
C PHE A 37 -3.28 18.93 7.50
N SER A 38 -3.29 20.09 6.83
CA SER A 38 -4.37 21.08 6.89
C SER A 38 -5.60 20.70 6.06
N LEU A 39 -5.44 19.75 5.12
CA LEU A 39 -6.52 19.19 4.29
C LEU A 39 -7.06 17.85 4.80
N LEU A 40 -6.47 17.25 5.84
CA LEU A 40 -7.00 16.02 6.39
C LEU A 40 -8.39 16.31 6.99
N PRO A 41 -9.49 15.73 6.45
CA PRO A 41 -10.76 15.75 7.17
C PRO A 41 -10.48 15.19 8.56
N SER A 42 -11.20 15.69 9.58
CA SER A 42 -11.04 15.28 10.98
C SER A 42 -10.74 13.79 11.04
N LEU A 43 -9.47 13.43 11.31
CA LEU A 43 -8.97 12.06 11.23
C LEU A 43 -10.01 11.16 11.89
N PRO A 44 -10.36 10.01 11.29
CA PRO A 44 -11.44 9.17 11.78
C PRO A 44 -11.22 8.88 13.27
N THR A 45 -11.92 9.64 14.11
CA THR A 45 -12.00 9.44 15.54
C THR A 45 -13.24 8.60 15.70
N CYS A 46 -13.13 7.51 16.48
CA CYS A 46 -14.20 6.56 16.73
C CYS A 46 -15.52 7.25 17.10
N LYS A 47 -16.31 7.62 16.09
CA LYS A 47 -17.60 8.26 16.16
C LYS A 47 -18.46 7.52 15.16
N GLY A 48 -18.98 6.34 15.53
CA GLY A 48 -19.99 5.71 14.68
C GLY A 48 -20.34 4.26 14.97
N VAL A 49 -19.41 3.39 15.34
CA VAL A 49 -19.70 1.94 15.34
C VAL A 49 -20.11 1.45 16.74
N LYS A 50 -21.36 1.75 17.13
CA LYS A 50 -21.97 1.28 18.39
C LYS A 50 -22.02 -0.25 18.53
N SER A 51 -21.87 -1.02 17.45
CA SER A 51 -21.98 -2.49 17.51
C SER A 51 -20.72 -3.18 18.04
N MET A 52 -19.53 -2.64 17.76
CA MET A 52 -18.26 -3.22 18.24
C MET A 52 -17.79 -2.68 19.59
N GLU A 53 -18.20 -1.45 19.96
CA GLU A 53 -17.91 -0.88 21.29
C GLU A 53 -18.36 -1.79 22.44
N LYS A 54 -19.40 -2.61 22.20
CA LYS A 54 -19.97 -3.50 23.22
C LYS A 54 -19.15 -4.76 23.52
N PHE A 55 -18.20 -5.16 22.67
CA PHE A 55 -17.55 -6.48 22.83
C PHE A 55 -16.10 -6.44 23.30
N VAL A 56 -15.29 -5.40 23.03
CA VAL A 56 -13.85 -5.40 23.44
C VAL A 56 -13.22 -4.01 23.67
N GLY A 57 -13.99 -2.90 23.69
CA GLY A 57 -13.38 -1.56 23.75
C GLY A 57 -12.52 -1.22 22.51
N GLY A 58 -12.78 -1.88 21.39
CA GLY A 58 -12.12 -1.68 20.10
C GLY A 58 -12.89 -0.75 19.16
N CYS A 59 -12.22 -0.29 18.11
CA CYS A 59 -12.75 0.63 17.10
C CYS A 59 -12.35 0.17 15.70
N SER A 60 -13.28 0.18 14.74
CA SER A 60 -12.96 -0.08 13.34
C SER A 60 -12.32 1.17 12.73
N LEU A 61 -11.13 0.98 12.17
CA LEU A 61 -10.32 2.00 11.48
C LEU A 61 -10.48 1.88 9.96
N ILE A 62 -10.51 0.65 9.46
CA ILE A 62 -10.88 0.31 8.08
C ILE A 62 -11.98 -0.75 8.17
N ASN A 63 -13.03 -0.60 7.36
CA ASN A 63 -13.97 -1.66 7.08
C ASN A 63 -14.41 -1.54 5.62
N ASP A 64 -13.82 -2.37 4.78
CA ASP A 64 -13.96 -2.26 3.34
C ASP A 64 -14.17 -3.62 2.69
N SER A 65 -15.40 -3.86 2.23
CA SER A 65 -15.80 -5.02 1.42
C SER A 65 -15.80 -4.72 -0.08
N PHE A 66 -15.28 -3.55 -0.49
CA PHE A 66 -15.16 -3.14 -1.89
C PHE A 66 -16.44 -3.17 -2.73
N GLU A 67 -17.62 -3.09 -2.11
CA GLU A 67 -18.92 -3.05 -2.80
C GLU A 67 -19.21 -1.75 -3.59
N ARG A 68 -18.18 -0.93 -3.82
CA ARG A 68 -18.23 0.30 -4.63
C ARG A 68 -17.61 0.05 -6.01
N ASN A 69 -17.64 1.05 -6.89
CA ASN A 69 -17.14 0.90 -8.26
C ASN A 69 -15.75 1.48 -8.51
N GLN A 70 -15.18 2.20 -7.56
CA GLN A 70 -13.88 2.85 -7.70
C GLN A 70 -13.09 2.73 -6.41
N ILE A 71 -11.77 2.57 -6.53
CA ILE A 71 -10.86 2.52 -5.39
C ILE A 71 -10.80 3.89 -4.70
N LYS A 72 -10.73 4.96 -5.52
CA LYS A 72 -10.67 6.37 -5.10
C LYS A 72 -11.96 7.10 -5.48
N GLY A 73 -12.52 7.88 -4.56
CA GLY A 73 -13.61 8.82 -4.82
C GLY A 73 -15.02 8.30 -4.51
N GLY A 74 -15.76 9.09 -3.70
CA GLY A 74 -17.19 8.94 -3.42
C GLY A 74 -17.55 8.08 -2.21
N GLY A 75 -17.83 8.72 -1.06
CA GLY A 75 -18.11 8.03 0.22
C GLY A 75 -16.83 7.81 1.04
N SER A 76 -16.94 7.20 2.23
CA SER A 76 -15.82 6.96 3.16
C SER A 76 -14.78 5.97 2.58
N THR A 77 -14.01 6.40 1.59
CA THR A 77 -12.94 5.59 1.00
C THR A 77 -11.72 5.63 1.92
N HIS A 78 -11.36 4.49 2.50
CA HIS A 78 -10.17 4.37 3.36
C HIS A 78 -8.85 4.37 2.59
N TRP A 79 -8.89 4.49 1.26
CA TRP A 79 -7.75 4.35 0.37
C TRP A 79 -7.47 5.65 -0.36
N TYR A 80 -6.23 6.10 -0.25
CA TYR A 80 -5.71 7.32 -0.85
C TYR A 80 -5.37 7.14 -2.34
N ALA A 81 -4.73 6.01 -2.68
CA ALA A 81 -4.25 5.74 -4.03
C ALA A 81 -4.07 4.23 -4.30
N ALA A 82 -4.13 3.86 -5.58
CA ALA A 82 -3.49 2.68 -6.13
C ALA A 82 -2.30 3.14 -6.98
N VAL A 83 -1.10 2.58 -6.77
CA VAL A 83 0.17 3.04 -7.38
C VAL A 83 1.01 1.84 -7.84
N ARG A 84 1.66 1.93 -8.99
CA ARG A 84 2.60 0.95 -9.54
C ARG A 84 4.00 1.49 -9.28
N ASP A 85 4.96 0.60 -9.08
CA ASP A 85 6.31 0.99 -8.70
C ASP A 85 6.97 2.00 -9.64
N ASP A 86 6.68 2.00 -10.94
CA ASP A 86 7.22 2.97 -11.90
C ASP A 86 6.64 4.40 -11.80
N GLY A 87 5.62 4.62 -10.97
CA GLY A 87 5.08 5.94 -10.69
C GLY A 87 3.99 6.46 -11.62
N GLU A 88 3.51 5.64 -12.55
CA GLU A 88 2.35 6.02 -13.34
C GLU A 88 1.09 6.02 -12.45
N GLU A 89 0.66 7.21 -12.00
CA GLU A 89 -0.67 7.41 -11.41
C GLU A 89 -1.73 7.33 -12.51
N GLY A 90 -2.20 6.11 -12.80
CA GLY A 90 -3.16 5.84 -13.88
C GLY A 90 -3.71 4.42 -13.88
N ILE A 91 -3.83 3.83 -12.69
CA ILE A 91 -3.96 2.38 -12.49
C ILE A 91 -5.42 1.98 -12.36
N GLU A 92 -6.21 2.30 -13.39
CA GLU A 92 -7.44 1.55 -13.60
C GLU A 92 -7.15 0.22 -14.32
N ALA A 93 -5.93 -0.01 -14.80
CA ALA A 93 -5.57 -1.26 -15.49
C ALA A 93 -5.00 -2.36 -14.57
N SER A 94 -4.23 -2.00 -13.54
CA SER A 94 -3.54 -2.99 -12.68
C SER A 94 -4.20 -3.22 -11.32
N VAL A 95 -5.13 -2.34 -10.92
CA VAL A 95 -5.99 -2.54 -9.75
C VAL A 95 -7.40 -2.07 -10.06
N THR A 96 -8.34 -3.01 -10.10
CA THR A 96 -9.76 -2.71 -10.34
C THR A 96 -10.63 -3.29 -9.24
N ILE A 97 -11.87 -2.81 -9.17
CA ILE A 97 -12.91 -3.49 -8.39
C ILE A 97 -13.81 -4.21 -9.38
N GLU A 98 -13.78 -5.53 -9.34
CA GLU A 98 -14.50 -6.39 -10.27
C GLU A 98 -15.71 -7.05 -9.61
N ASP A 99 -16.75 -7.29 -10.39
CA ASP A 99 -17.90 -8.06 -9.96
C ASP A 99 -17.59 -9.57 -10.03
N SER A 100 -18.24 -10.34 -9.16
CA SER A 100 -18.17 -11.82 -9.11
C SER A 100 -18.57 -12.51 -10.41
N ALA A 101 -19.24 -11.79 -11.33
CA ALA A 101 -19.49 -12.29 -12.68
C ALA A 101 -18.21 -12.39 -13.52
N ASP A 102 -17.24 -11.52 -13.26
CA ASP A 102 -16.01 -11.37 -14.04
C ASP A 102 -14.84 -12.13 -13.40
N VAL A 103 -14.78 -12.14 -12.06
CA VAL A 103 -13.71 -12.82 -11.32
C VAL A 103 -14.13 -14.15 -10.71
N GLY A 104 -15.41 -14.53 -10.74
CA GLY A 104 -15.90 -15.75 -10.07
C GLY A 104 -16.33 -15.52 -8.63
N VAL A 105 -16.34 -16.58 -7.80
CA VAL A 105 -16.85 -16.50 -6.42
C VAL A 105 -15.98 -15.53 -5.59
N VAL A 106 -16.58 -14.50 -4.98
CA VAL A 106 -15.88 -13.58 -4.06
C VAL A 106 -16.01 -14.03 -2.59
N ALA A 107 -15.14 -13.52 -1.70
CA ALA A 107 -15.13 -13.94 -0.30
C ALA A 107 -16.32 -13.38 0.49
N ASP A 108 -16.73 -12.14 0.20
CA ASP A 108 -17.87 -11.46 0.79
C ASP A 108 -18.61 -10.64 -0.28
N GLY A 109 -19.93 -10.50 -0.14
CA GLY A 109 -20.72 -9.68 -1.05
C GLY A 109 -20.71 -10.14 -2.52
N ARG A 110 -20.37 -9.21 -3.43
CA ARG A 110 -20.42 -9.39 -4.89
C ARG A 110 -19.18 -8.87 -5.61
N LYS A 111 -18.33 -8.07 -4.97
CA LYS A 111 -17.17 -7.44 -5.60
C LYS A 111 -15.89 -7.74 -4.84
N ALA A 112 -14.77 -7.72 -5.55
CA ALA A 112 -13.44 -7.82 -4.94
C ALA A 112 -12.46 -6.89 -5.66
N VAL A 113 -11.36 -6.55 -5.00
CA VAL A 113 -10.25 -5.87 -5.67
C VAL A 113 -9.44 -6.91 -6.43
N LEU A 114 -9.25 -6.69 -7.72
CA LEU A 114 -8.38 -7.45 -8.58
C LEU A 114 -7.08 -6.68 -8.79
N PHE A 115 -5.96 -7.31 -8.44
CA PHE A 115 -4.62 -6.87 -8.84
C PHE A 115 -4.16 -7.74 -10.01
N MET A 116 -3.64 -7.09 -11.05
CA MET A 116 -3.03 -7.72 -12.21
C MET A 116 -1.82 -6.91 -12.68
N SER A 117 -0.81 -7.57 -13.24
CA SER A 117 0.30 -6.83 -13.85
C SER A 117 -0.10 -6.33 -15.25
N PRO A 118 0.39 -5.15 -15.66
CA PRO A 118 0.11 -4.62 -16.99
C PRO A 118 0.76 -5.43 -18.12
N ASP A 119 0.31 -5.16 -19.35
CA ASP A 119 0.81 -5.78 -20.59
C ASP A 119 2.15 -5.19 -21.03
N ASP A 120 3.19 -5.41 -20.22
CA ASP A 120 4.56 -5.01 -20.55
C ASP A 120 5.60 -6.11 -20.33
N GLN A 121 5.15 -7.34 -19.99
CA GLN A 121 5.99 -8.52 -19.75
C GLN A 121 6.97 -8.34 -18.58
N LEU A 122 6.66 -7.43 -17.67
CA LEU A 122 7.54 -7.06 -16.58
C LEU A 122 6.85 -7.31 -15.24
N ALA A 123 7.63 -7.76 -14.27
CA ALA A 123 7.15 -7.90 -12.90
C ALA A 123 7.16 -6.55 -12.19
N HIS A 124 6.02 -6.21 -11.60
CA HIS A 124 5.80 -4.94 -10.94
C HIS A 124 5.28 -5.13 -9.52
N ASP A 125 5.64 -4.21 -8.64
CA ASP A 125 4.87 -4.02 -7.43
C ASP A 125 3.69 -3.10 -7.72
N THR A 126 2.52 -3.52 -7.26
CA THR A 126 1.32 -2.69 -7.23
C THR A 126 0.89 -2.47 -5.78
N TYR A 127 0.52 -1.24 -5.46
CA TYR A 127 0.31 -0.76 -4.10
C TYR A 127 -1.10 -0.21 -3.93
N LEU A 128 -1.79 -0.61 -2.87
CA LEU A 128 -2.99 0.04 -2.37
C LEU A 128 -2.67 0.76 -1.05
N ILE A 129 -2.85 2.08 -1.01
CA ILE A 129 -2.34 2.95 0.06
C ILE A 129 -3.50 3.52 0.86
N SER A 130 -3.48 3.39 2.19
CA SER A 130 -4.55 3.89 3.05
C SER A 130 -4.50 5.41 3.23
N GLU A 131 -5.62 6.01 3.63
CA GLU A 131 -5.60 7.33 4.25
C GLU A 131 -4.83 7.30 5.59
N PRO A 132 -4.28 8.43 6.06
CA PRO A 132 -3.64 8.52 7.38
C PRO A 132 -4.62 8.28 8.53
N MET A 133 -4.17 7.57 9.56
CA MET A 133 -4.99 7.19 10.72
C MET A 133 -4.32 7.56 12.04
N ASN A 134 -5.14 7.97 13.02
CA ASN A 134 -4.65 8.25 14.37
C ASN A 134 -4.76 7.02 15.27
N LEU A 135 -3.61 6.44 15.57
CA LEU A 135 -3.46 5.23 16.38
C LEU A 135 -3.17 5.51 17.87
N ASN A 136 -3.10 6.78 18.30
CA ASN A 136 -2.66 7.15 19.65
C ASN A 136 -3.51 6.55 20.78
N ALA A 137 -4.78 6.23 20.49
CA ALA A 137 -5.69 5.66 21.47
C ALA A 137 -5.58 4.13 21.61
N PHE A 138 -4.77 3.46 20.81
CA PHE A 138 -4.75 1.99 20.72
C PHE A 138 -3.40 1.40 21.13
N HIS A 139 -3.47 0.20 21.71
CA HIS A 139 -2.30 -0.62 22.03
C HIS A 139 -2.03 -1.68 20.97
N HIS A 140 -3.08 -2.19 20.31
CA HIS A 140 -2.98 -3.20 19.27
C HIS A 140 -3.86 -2.86 18.08
N LEU A 141 -3.43 -3.31 16.92
CA LEU A 141 -4.25 -3.41 15.71
C LEU A 141 -4.53 -4.88 15.42
N VAL A 142 -5.71 -5.14 14.87
CA VAL A 142 -6.06 -6.42 14.26
C VAL A 142 -6.41 -6.13 12.82
N PHE A 143 -5.59 -6.62 11.90
CA PHE A 143 -5.81 -6.53 10.47
C PHE A 143 -6.40 -7.87 9.99
N VAL A 144 -7.54 -7.82 9.30
CA VAL A 144 -8.20 -8.98 8.71
C VAL A 144 -8.34 -8.72 7.22
N ALA A 145 -7.97 -9.69 6.39
CA ALA A 145 -8.24 -9.65 4.96
C ALA A 145 -8.51 -11.05 4.44
N SER A 146 -9.36 -11.12 3.42
CA SER A 146 -9.53 -12.32 2.60
C SER A 146 -8.86 -12.10 1.27
N TYR A 147 -8.09 -13.06 0.81
CA TYR A 147 -7.41 -12.96 -0.48
C TYR A 147 -7.37 -14.31 -1.19
N LEU A 148 -7.15 -14.24 -2.48
CA LEU A 148 -7.01 -15.39 -3.36
C LEU A 148 -5.86 -15.14 -4.34
N PRO A 149 -4.73 -15.85 -4.17
CA PRO A 149 -3.67 -15.88 -5.16
C PRO A 149 -4.07 -16.79 -6.33
N VAL A 150 -3.86 -16.34 -7.55
CA VAL A 150 -4.15 -17.06 -8.81
C VAL A 150 -2.82 -17.26 -9.52
N ASN A 151 -2.45 -18.52 -9.74
CA ASN A 151 -1.25 -19.02 -10.45
C ASN A 151 0.15 -18.51 -10.05
N LEU A 152 0.26 -17.64 -9.05
CA LEU A 152 1.52 -17.05 -8.58
C LEU A 152 2.74 -17.99 -8.45
N GLU A 153 3.91 -17.49 -8.85
CA GLU A 153 5.20 -18.12 -8.68
C GLU A 153 5.87 -17.83 -7.35
N SER A 154 6.83 -18.69 -7.01
CA SER A 154 7.61 -18.52 -5.78
C SER A 154 8.36 -17.20 -5.66
N LYS A 155 8.81 -16.64 -6.79
CA LYS A 155 9.58 -15.40 -6.87
C LYS A 155 9.54 -14.82 -8.27
N VAL A 156 9.58 -13.49 -8.33
CA VAL A 156 9.79 -12.71 -9.55
C VAL A 156 10.91 -11.70 -9.38
N THR A 157 11.55 -11.33 -10.48
CA THR A 157 12.54 -10.26 -10.51
C THR A 157 11.86 -8.96 -10.92
N LEU A 158 11.66 -8.05 -9.96
CA LEU A 158 11.00 -6.77 -10.21
C LEU A 158 11.73 -5.96 -11.29
N ALA A 159 10.97 -5.40 -12.22
CA ALA A 159 11.53 -4.74 -13.39
C ALA A 159 12.31 -3.48 -13.06
N ILE A 160 11.85 -2.71 -12.07
CA ILE A 160 12.49 -1.46 -11.67
C ILE A 160 13.66 -1.72 -10.71
N SER A 161 13.40 -2.42 -9.61
CA SER A 161 14.41 -2.62 -8.56
C SER A 161 15.43 -3.72 -8.86
N LYS A 162 15.16 -4.58 -9.85
CA LYS A 162 15.94 -5.78 -10.19
C LYS A 162 16.14 -6.73 -9.00
N ARG A 163 15.25 -6.67 -8.01
CA ARG A 163 15.27 -7.52 -6.83
C ARG A 163 14.37 -8.72 -7.06
N ASP A 164 14.84 -9.90 -6.65
CA ASP A 164 13.98 -11.07 -6.52
C ASP A 164 13.09 -10.93 -5.28
N THR A 165 11.78 -10.97 -5.48
CA THR A 165 10.78 -10.87 -4.42
C THR A 165 9.78 -12.01 -4.53
N PRO A 166 9.26 -12.55 -3.41
CA PRO A 166 8.13 -13.46 -3.46
C PRO A 166 6.91 -12.75 -4.05
N GLU A 167 6.14 -13.46 -4.85
CA GLU A 167 4.84 -12.98 -5.30
C GLU A 167 3.79 -13.06 -4.19
N GLY A 168 2.78 -12.20 -4.32
CA GLY A 168 1.65 -12.14 -3.41
C GLY A 168 1.65 -10.90 -2.54
N LEU A 169 0.90 -10.98 -1.43
CA LEU A 169 0.54 -9.82 -0.63
C LEU A 169 1.51 -9.57 0.53
N ARG A 170 1.94 -8.32 0.65
CA ARG A 170 2.59 -7.76 1.84
C ARG A 170 1.70 -6.67 2.43
N ILE A 171 1.57 -6.70 3.76
CA ILE A 171 0.99 -5.60 4.52
C ILE A 171 2.16 -4.84 5.14
N GLU A 172 2.19 -3.54 4.90
CA GLU A 172 3.27 -2.65 5.31
C GLU A 172 2.70 -1.40 5.98
N ILE A 173 3.52 -0.77 6.82
CA ILE A 173 3.18 0.49 7.47
C ILE A 173 4.35 1.46 7.31
N CYS A 174 4.03 2.73 7.09
CA CYS A 174 5.00 3.80 7.06
C CYS A 174 5.47 4.10 8.51
N PRO A 175 6.73 3.82 8.88
CA PRO A 175 7.26 4.08 10.22
C PRO A 175 7.82 5.51 10.35
N HIS A 176 7.62 6.34 9.32
CA HIS A 176 8.17 7.68 9.15
C HIS A 176 7.07 8.68 8.78
N ASP A 177 7.45 9.90 8.42
CA ASP A 177 6.50 10.84 7.81
C ASP A 177 6.11 10.37 6.39
N PRO A 178 4.93 10.77 5.88
CA PRO A 178 4.43 10.34 4.58
C PRO A 178 5.40 10.62 3.42
N THR A 179 6.13 11.74 3.47
CA THR A 179 7.09 12.13 2.42
C THR A 179 8.26 11.17 2.38
N THR A 180 8.81 10.77 3.54
CA THR A 180 9.86 9.74 3.63
C THR A 180 9.41 8.40 3.05
N CYS A 181 8.12 8.08 3.18
CA CYS A 181 7.51 6.87 2.60
C CYS A 181 7.13 7.01 1.12
N GLY A 182 7.45 8.15 0.49
CA GLY A 182 7.23 8.38 -0.94
C GLY A 182 5.85 8.88 -1.32
N LEU A 183 5.06 9.36 -0.35
CA LEU A 183 3.71 9.93 -0.56
C LEU A 183 3.73 11.45 -0.80
N GLY A 184 4.87 12.00 -1.24
CA GLY A 184 5.07 13.43 -1.50
C GLY A 184 4.47 13.93 -2.83
N THR A 185 4.51 15.24 -3.06
CA THR A 185 3.85 15.95 -4.19
C THR A 185 4.51 15.79 -5.56
N THR A 186 5.59 15.03 -5.67
CA THR A 186 6.33 14.83 -6.94
C THR A 186 5.97 13.50 -7.62
N PRO A 187 5.88 13.47 -8.97
CA PRO A 187 5.27 12.38 -9.73
C PRO A 187 6.16 11.13 -9.89
N VAL A 188 7.17 10.93 -9.05
CA VAL A 188 8.05 9.75 -9.14
C VAL A 188 8.26 9.14 -7.75
N PRO A 189 7.74 7.94 -7.49
CA PRO A 189 7.69 7.35 -6.17
C PRO A 189 8.95 6.53 -5.86
N VAL A 190 10.13 7.14 -6.01
CA VAL A 190 11.42 6.50 -5.67
C VAL A 190 11.41 5.94 -4.23
N ALA A 191 10.66 6.58 -3.33
CA ALA A 191 10.51 6.13 -1.94
C ALA A 191 9.35 5.13 -1.70
N LEU A 192 8.36 4.96 -2.60
CA LEU A 192 7.46 3.79 -2.53
C LEU A 192 8.25 2.51 -2.82
N GLN A 193 9.22 2.57 -3.73
CA GLN A 193 10.07 1.42 -4.05
C GLN A 193 11.07 1.06 -2.92
N SER A 194 11.25 1.96 -1.95
CA SER A 194 12.23 1.79 -0.88
C SER A 194 11.69 0.86 0.22
N THR A 195 12.25 -0.35 0.29
CA THR A 195 11.96 -1.29 1.38
C THR A 195 12.48 -0.84 2.74
N THR A 196 13.30 0.22 2.81
CA THR A 196 13.73 0.79 4.09
C THR A 196 12.80 1.90 4.56
N ALA A 197 11.94 2.41 3.67
CA ALA A 197 10.95 3.44 4.02
C ALA A 197 9.65 2.84 4.56
N TRP A 198 9.42 1.54 4.35
CA TRP A 198 8.22 0.82 4.79
C TRP A 198 8.61 -0.35 5.71
N GLU A 199 7.86 -0.54 6.80
CA GLU A 199 8.02 -1.70 7.68
C GLU A 199 6.99 -2.78 7.28
N THR A 200 7.47 -3.95 6.84
CA THR A 200 6.62 -5.10 6.57
C THR A 200 6.13 -5.70 7.89
N ILE A 201 4.81 -5.67 8.10
CA ILE A 201 4.17 -6.24 9.29
C ILE A 201 3.71 -7.68 9.05
N TRP A 202 3.40 -8.02 7.80
CA TRP A 202 3.05 -9.37 7.39
C TRP A 202 3.31 -9.55 5.90
N GLU A 203 3.68 -10.76 5.52
CA GLU A 203 3.93 -11.19 4.15
C GLU A 203 3.30 -12.57 3.99
N GLU A 204 2.57 -12.74 2.88
CA GLU A 204 1.96 -14.01 2.58
C GLU A 204 3.00 -15.09 2.28
N LYS A 205 2.73 -16.31 2.73
CA LYS A 205 3.59 -17.49 2.53
C LYS A 205 2.83 -18.63 1.88
N THR A 206 2.12 -18.35 0.78
CA THR A 206 1.33 -19.35 0.07
C THR A 206 2.20 -20.49 -0.44
N GLU A 207 1.59 -21.67 -0.61
CA GLU A 207 2.12 -22.69 -1.51
C GLU A 207 1.85 -22.22 -2.96
N PHE A 208 2.92 -22.06 -3.73
CA PHE A 208 2.88 -21.53 -5.10
C PHE A 208 2.43 -22.60 -6.11
N GLY A 209 1.92 -22.18 -7.28
CA GLY A 209 1.54 -23.10 -8.36
C GLY A 209 0.32 -23.98 -8.06
N THR A 210 -0.66 -23.46 -7.31
CA THR A 210 -1.89 -24.20 -6.95
C THR A 210 -2.80 -24.50 -8.14
N GLY A 211 -2.51 -23.93 -9.33
CA GLY A 211 -3.28 -24.15 -10.56
C GLY A 211 -4.72 -23.61 -10.47
N ILE A 212 -4.92 -22.58 -9.65
CA ILE A 212 -6.21 -21.90 -9.53
C ILE A 212 -6.32 -20.94 -10.70
N GLU A 213 -7.28 -21.17 -11.59
CA GLU A 213 -7.62 -20.27 -12.70
C GLU A 213 -8.65 -19.22 -12.25
N LEU A 214 -8.46 -17.97 -12.69
CA LEU A 214 -9.41 -16.90 -12.43
C LEU A 214 -10.81 -17.27 -12.97
N GLY A 215 -11.84 -17.05 -12.16
CA GLY A 215 -13.24 -17.35 -12.52
C GLY A 215 -13.66 -18.81 -12.30
N GLN A 216 -12.72 -19.73 -12.05
CA GLN A 216 -13.02 -21.15 -11.76
C GLN A 216 -12.85 -21.54 -10.29
N HIS A 217 -12.32 -20.64 -9.46
CA HIS A 217 -12.18 -20.86 -8.03
C HIS A 217 -13.53 -20.93 -7.31
N VAL A 218 -13.51 -21.55 -6.13
CA VAL A 218 -14.65 -21.69 -5.22
C VAL A 218 -14.35 -21.03 -3.88
N ALA A 219 -15.39 -20.83 -3.06
CA ALA A 219 -15.27 -20.12 -1.78
C ALA A 219 -14.18 -20.66 -0.83
N ARG A 220 -13.85 -21.96 -0.89
CA ARG A 220 -12.81 -22.56 -0.04
C ARG A 220 -11.37 -22.25 -0.48
N ASP A 221 -11.18 -21.73 -1.69
CA ASP A 221 -9.87 -21.42 -2.24
C ASP A 221 -9.37 -20.07 -1.69
N TRP A 222 -10.31 -19.22 -1.22
CA TRP A 222 -10.01 -17.99 -0.52
C TRP A 222 -9.36 -18.25 0.84
N VAL A 223 -8.33 -17.48 1.14
CA VAL A 223 -7.62 -17.51 2.41
C VAL A 223 -7.99 -16.26 3.20
N THR A 224 -8.51 -16.45 4.42
CA THR A 224 -8.68 -15.35 5.37
C THR A 224 -7.53 -15.34 6.37
N ARG A 225 -6.89 -14.19 6.54
CA ARG A 225 -5.83 -13.98 7.52
C ARG A 225 -6.18 -12.91 8.52
N GLU A 226 -5.76 -13.17 9.76
CA GLU A 226 -5.77 -12.22 10.86
C GLU A 226 -4.32 -11.95 11.27
N VAL A 227 -3.93 -10.67 11.30
CA VAL A 227 -2.61 -10.21 11.70
C VAL A 227 -2.76 -9.26 12.87
N GLN A 228 -2.08 -9.57 13.98
CA GLN A 228 -2.09 -8.74 15.18
C GLN A 228 -0.81 -7.94 15.28
N ILE A 229 -0.93 -6.62 15.42
CA ILE A 229 0.19 -5.70 15.35
C ILE A 229 0.23 -4.86 16.64
N PRO A 230 1.30 -4.93 17.44
CA PRO A 230 1.46 -4.05 18.60
C PRO A 230 1.77 -2.63 18.12
N VAL A 231 0.94 -1.66 18.50
CA VAL A 231 1.07 -0.25 18.10
C VAL A 231 2.33 0.38 18.70
N SER A 232 2.87 -0.19 19.79
CA SER A 232 4.11 0.27 20.43
C SER A 232 5.35 0.25 19.53
N ARG A 233 5.27 -0.38 18.35
CA ARG A 233 6.32 -0.33 17.34
C ARG A 233 6.39 1.01 16.58
N PHE A 234 5.32 1.80 16.61
CA PHE A 234 5.16 2.98 15.75
C PHE A 234 5.12 4.32 16.50
N GLU A 235 5.69 4.39 17.72
CA GLU A 235 5.57 5.52 18.67
C GLU A 235 5.73 6.91 18.04
N THR A 236 6.63 7.07 17.08
CA THR A 236 6.92 8.39 16.49
C THR A 236 5.80 8.91 15.58
N TYR A 237 5.03 8.04 14.90
CA TYR A 237 4.08 8.44 13.85
C TYR A 237 2.67 7.88 14.04
N LYS A 238 2.34 7.43 15.25
CA LYS A 238 0.99 6.94 15.58
C LYS A 238 -0.12 7.93 15.23
N SER A 239 0.10 9.24 15.28
CA SER A 239 -0.94 10.23 14.99
C SER A 239 -1.40 10.28 13.54
N ALA A 240 -0.61 9.76 12.60
CA ALA A 240 -0.87 9.80 11.16
C ALA A 240 -0.28 8.55 10.46
N ALA A 241 -0.54 7.37 11.01
CA ALA A 241 -0.05 6.13 10.47
C ALA A 241 -0.71 5.82 9.11
N ILE A 242 0.07 5.33 8.16
CA ILE A 242 -0.39 4.96 6.81
C ILE A 242 -0.01 3.52 6.54
N PHE A 243 -0.98 2.75 6.05
CA PHE A 243 -0.78 1.37 5.61
C PHE A 243 -0.63 1.31 4.10
N ARG A 244 0.14 0.33 3.65
CA ARG A 244 0.21 -0.05 2.25
C ARG A 244 0.03 -1.55 2.13
N LEU A 245 -0.77 -1.95 1.15
CA LEU A 245 -0.85 -3.32 0.68
C LEU A 245 -0.06 -3.40 -0.61
N SER A 246 0.99 -4.19 -0.63
CA SER A 246 1.83 -4.41 -1.80
C SER A 246 1.55 -5.79 -2.36
N VAL A 247 1.30 -5.85 -3.66
CA VAL A 247 1.21 -7.09 -4.41
C VAL A 247 2.36 -7.09 -5.42
N SER A 248 3.24 -8.09 -5.34
CA SER A 248 4.25 -8.36 -6.36
C SER A 248 3.74 -9.47 -7.26
N MET A 249 3.81 -9.26 -8.58
CA MET A 249 3.44 -10.25 -9.59
C MET A 249 4.19 -9.99 -10.91
N ASP A 250 4.46 -11.03 -11.69
CA ASP A 250 4.84 -10.93 -13.08
C ASP A 250 3.62 -10.72 -14.02
N SER A 251 3.86 -10.88 -15.32
CA SER A 251 2.90 -10.64 -16.39
C SER A 251 1.60 -11.40 -16.15
N GLY A 252 0.52 -10.69 -15.83
CA GLY A 252 -0.76 -11.31 -15.47
C GLY A 252 -1.52 -11.94 -16.63
N TYR A 253 -0.94 -12.11 -17.82
CA TYR A 253 -1.65 -12.52 -19.05
C TYR A 253 -1.09 -13.80 -19.65
N ILE A 254 -1.98 -14.66 -20.16
CA ILE A 254 -1.62 -15.94 -20.77
C ILE A 254 -0.69 -15.72 -21.96
N GLY A 255 0.56 -16.16 -21.82
CA GLY A 255 1.57 -16.03 -22.87
C GLY A 255 1.83 -14.59 -23.32
N ASP A 256 1.68 -13.63 -22.41
CA ASP A 256 1.85 -12.20 -22.64
C ASP A 256 0.89 -11.61 -23.70
N ASP A 257 -0.32 -12.18 -23.83
CA ASP A 257 -1.37 -11.69 -24.73
C ASP A 257 -2.62 -11.29 -23.92
N PRO A 258 -2.95 -9.99 -23.82
CA PRO A 258 -4.14 -9.53 -23.10
C PRO A 258 -5.46 -10.10 -23.63
N SER A 259 -5.47 -10.54 -24.89
CA SER A 259 -6.65 -11.16 -25.49
C SER A 259 -6.77 -12.65 -25.16
N ALA A 260 -5.71 -13.29 -24.66
CA ALA A 260 -5.69 -14.70 -24.28
C ALA A 260 -6.29 -14.96 -22.90
N GLY A 261 -6.39 -13.94 -22.04
CA GLY A 261 -6.95 -14.01 -20.70
C GLY A 261 -5.91 -13.78 -19.60
N ILE A 262 -6.36 -13.79 -18.35
CA ILE A 262 -5.53 -13.53 -17.17
C ILE A 262 -4.91 -14.86 -16.69
N GLU A 263 -3.59 -14.90 -16.59
CA GLU A 263 -2.81 -16.04 -16.06
C GLU A 263 -2.60 -15.86 -14.56
N ASP A 264 -1.95 -14.76 -14.18
CA ASP A 264 -1.63 -14.43 -12.80
C ASP A 264 -2.43 -13.24 -12.29
N ALA A 265 -2.98 -13.42 -11.09
CA ALA A 265 -3.78 -12.40 -10.44
C ALA A 265 -3.73 -12.54 -8.94
N PHE A 266 -4.09 -11.45 -8.27
CA PHE A 266 -4.31 -11.46 -6.85
C PHE A 266 -5.64 -10.78 -6.56
N LEU A 267 -6.56 -11.53 -5.98
CA LEU A 267 -7.84 -11.01 -5.53
C LEU A 267 -7.78 -10.70 -4.04
N LEU A 268 -8.38 -9.58 -3.64
CA LEU A 268 -8.39 -9.09 -2.27
C LEU A 268 -9.79 -8.58 -1.92
N ASP A 269 -10.28 -8.98 -0.75
CA ASP A 269 -11.63 -8.69 -0.31
C ASP A 269 -11.71 -8.60 1.22
N ASN A 270 -12.77 -7.95 1.71
CA ASN A 270 -13.18 -7.89 3.10
C ASN A 270 -12.07 -7.45 4.07
N ILE A 271 -11.46 -6.30 3.78
CA ILE A 271 -10.39 -5.73 4.58
C ILE A 271 -10.96 -5.02 5.78
N ARG A 272 -10.52 -5.43 6.96
CA ARG A 272 -10.94 -4.83 8.23
C ARG A 272 -9.74 -4.56 9.10
N VAL A 273 -9.65 -3.35 9.63
CA VAL A 273 -8.62 -2.97 10.59
C VAL A 273 -9.29 -2.47 11.85
N PHE A 274 -8.93 -3.07 12.99
CA PHE A 274 -9.50 -2.72 14.28
C PHE A 274 -8.41 -2.24 15.23
N GLY A 275 -8.57 -1.08 15.84
CA GLY A 275 -7.73 -0.60 16.93
C GLY A 275 -8.32 -0.99 18.29
N LEU A 276 -7.48 -1.47 19.21
CA LEU A 276 -7.88 -1.95 20.54
C LEU A 276 -7.28 -1.07 21.65
N LYS A 277 -8.14 -0.50 22.52
CA LYS A 277 -7.73 0.43 23.59
C LYS A 277 -7.26 -0.22 24.88
N SER A 278 -7.58 -1.49 25.12
CA SER A 278 -7.13 -2.25 26.30
C SER A 278 -7.01 -3.72 25.95
N VAL A 279 -6.01 -4.38 26.50
CA VAL A 279 -5.81 -5.82 26.32
C VAL A 279 -6.15 -6.49 27.65
N ASN A 280 -7.39 -6.95 27.83
CA ASN A 280 -7.70 -7.83 28.96
C ASN A 280 -7.29 -9.28 28.66
N SER A 281 -7.33 -9.68 27.38
CA SER A 281 -6.49 -10.74 26.79
C SER A 281 -6.50 -10.62 25.26
N LEU A 282 -5.39 -10.96 24.59
CA LEU A 282 -5.29 -10.97 23.12
C LEU A 282 -6.24 -11.99 22.47
N GLU A 283 -6.54 -13.08 23.18
CA GLU A 283 -7.45 -14.13 22.72
C GLU A 283 -8.91 -13.65 22.61
N GLU A 284 -9.38 -12.82 23.55
CA GLU A 284 -10.73 -12.25 23.50
C GLU A 284 -10.90 -11.29 22.32
N ALA A 285 -9.85 -10.53 22.00
CA ALA A 285 -9.85 -9.60 20.87
C ALA A 285 -9.85 -10.33 19.51
N ALA A 286 -8.99 -11.33 19.36
CA ALA A 286 -8.94 -12.21 18.17
C ALA A 286 -10.29 -12.90 17.95
N GLY A 287 -10.84 -13.51 19.01
CA GLY A 287 -12.12 -14.19 18.94
C GLY A 287 -13.29 -13.25 18.63
N ALA A 288 -13.23 -11.98 19.04
CA ALA A 288 -14.25 -10.99 18.67
C ALA A 288 -14.13 -10.51 17.22
N ALA A 289 -12.92 -10.26 16.73
CA ALA A 289 -12.68 -9.86 15.33
C ALA A 289 -13.11 -10.98 14.37
N THR A 290 -12.71 -12.22 14.63
CA THR A 290 -13.12 -13.39 13.85
C THR A 290 -14.64 -13.62 13.90
N ARG A 291 -15.28 -13.50 15.07
CA ARG A 291 -16.75 -13.63 15.17
C ARG A 291 -17.48 -12.51 14.42
N TYR A 292 -16.96 -11.28 14.48
CA TYR A 292 -17.54 -10.17 13.74
C TYR A 292 -17.39 -10.37 12.22
N ALA A 293 -16.23 -10.85 11.77
CA ALA A 293 -15.98 -11.25 10.38
C ALA A 293 -16.99 -12.32 9.91
N GLY A 294 -17.14 -13.41 10.67
CA GLY A 294 -18.07 -14.49 10.33
C GLY A 294 -19.56 -14.14 10.46
N SER A 295 -19.92 -13.16 11.31
CA SER A 295 -21.33 -12.81 11.56
C SER A 295 -21.99 -11.95 10.47
N GLN A 296 -21.20 -11.35 9.57
CA GLN A 296 -21.73 -10.59 8.42
C GLN A 296 -21.88 -11.46 7.16
N GLY A 297 -21.27 -12.65 7.13
CA GLY A 297 -21.31 -13.58 6.00
C GLY A 297 -22.50 -14.56 5.99
N ASN A 298 -23.65 -14.19 6.58
CA ASN A 298 -24.91 -14.95 6.55
C ASN A 298 -26.07 -14.10 6.04
#